data_AF-A0A284RYZ3-F1
#
_entry.id   AF-A0A284RYZ3-F1
#
_cell.length_a   1.000
_cell.length_b   1.000
_cell.length_c   1.000
_cell.angle_alpha   90.00
_cell.angle_beta   90.00
_cell.angle_gamma   90.00
#
_symmetry.space_group_name_H-M   'P 1'
#
loop_
_entity.id
_entity.type
_entity.pdbx_description
1 polymer ?
#
loop_
_entity_poly.entity_id
_entity_poly.type
_entity_poly.pdbx_seq_one_letter_code
_entity_poly.pdbx_strand_id
1 'polypeptide(L)'
;MTAAITYLGTATPELTDSQIKAIFANLDVGFNDVMLNAFFHGIYTGVVAVTLWAVASRNNYQDHRRLHILVFIILILYILATIGFRFVWAASILTFITDGESFWTAYSAIPKTSTILEQGINGILSMVLADATLAWDLIFVFALV
;
A
#
# COMPACT_ATOMS: atom_id res chain seq x y z
N MET A 1 -42.14 7.90 36.08
CA MET A 1 -41.38 7.16 37.10
C MET A 1 -41.18 5.77 36.51
N THR A 2 -40.07 5.43 35.87
CA THR A 2 -38.68 5.23 36.36
C THR A 2 -37.89 4.74 35.13
N ALA A 3 -36.62 5.01 34.80
CA ALA A 3 -35.57 5.96 35.15
C ALA A 3 -34.61 5.95 33.93
N ALA A 4 -33.94 7.06 33.64
CA ALA A 4 -32.85 7.07 32.67
C ALA A 4 -31.70 6.19 33.16
N ILE A 5 -31.11 5.40 32.27
CA ILE A 5 -29.77 4.82 32.49
C ILE A 5 -28.89 5.27 31.33
N THR A 6 -28.14 6.33 31.60
CA THR A 6 -26.98 6.76 30.82
C THR A 6 -25.74 6.37 31.62
N TYR A 7 -24.95 5.41 31.13
CA TYR A 7 -23.53 5.16 31.46
C TYR A 7 -22.96 4.52 30.18
N LEU A 8 -22.22 5.20 29.29
CA LEU A 8 -20.86 5.74 29.38
C LEU A 8 -19.86 4.80 30.09
N GLY A 9 -19.23 3.91 29.31
CA GLY A 9 -18.10 3.06 29.71
C GLY A 9 -18.17 1.64 29.12
N THR A 10 -17.42 1.38 28.04
CA THR A 10 -17.09 0.03 27.51
C THR A 10 -18.25 -0.94 27.21
N ALA A 11 -19.32 -0.49 26.55
CA ALA A 11 -20.35 -1.39 26.04
C ALA A 11 -19.87 -2.04 24.73
N THR A 12 -19.37 -3.27 24.79
CA THR A 12 -19.50 -4.18 23.64
C THR A 12 -21.00 -4.27 23.32
N PRO A 13 -21.46 -3.88 22.12
CA PRO A 13 -22.86 -4.05 21.78
C PRO A 13 -23.25 -5.52 21.94
N GLU A 14 -24.47 -5.80 22.41
CA GLU A 14 -25.02 -7.16 22.37
C GLU A 14 -25.20 -7.55 20.89
N LEU A 15 -24.20 -8.25 20.35
CA LEU A 15 -24.17 -8.70 18.97
C LEU A 15 -24.82 -10.08 18.87
N THR A 16 -25.67 -10.26 17.87
CA THR A 16 -26.16 -11.60 17.49
C THR A 16 -25.06 -12.44 16.86
N ASP A 17 -25.16 -13.76 16.95
CA ASP A 17 -24.19 -14.71 16.36
C ASP A 17 -23.92 -14.43 14.87
N SER A 18 -24.96 -14.03 14.12
CA SER A 18 -24.83 -13.62 12.72
C SER A 18 -23.98 -12.36 12.53
N GLN A 19 -24.10 -11.38 13.43
CA GLN A 19 -23.29 -10.16 13.39
C GLN A 19 -21.84 -10.45 13.77
N ILE A 20 -21.61 -11.27 14.79
CA ILE A 20 -20.27 -11.71 15.19
C ILE A 20 -19.58 -12.42 14.02
N LYS A 21 -20.27 -13.37 13.36
CA LYS A 21 -19.75 -14.07 12.18
C LYS A 21 -19.40 -13.11 11.04
N ALA A 22 -20.24 -12.11 10.77
CA ALA A 22 -19.97 -11.11 9.74
C ALA A 22 -18.74 -10.24 10.08
N ILE A 23 -18.55 -9.90 11.35
CA ILE A 23 -17.39 -9.13 11.80
C ILE A 23 -16.10 -9.93 11.59
N PHE A 24 -16.07 -11.21 11.99
CA PHE A 24 -14.90 -12.06 11.75
C PHE A 24 -14.58 -12.22 10.26
N ALA A 25 -15.60 -12.38 9.40
CA ALA A 25 -15.40 -12.44 7.96
C ALA A 25 -14.77 -11.15 7.41
N ASN A 26 -15.21 -9.98 7.88
CA ASN A 26 -14.62 -8.69 7.46
C ASN A 26 -13.19 -8.51 7.95
N LEU A 27 -12.89 -8.94 9.18
CA LEU A 27 -11.53 -8.92 9.73
C LEU A 27 -10.60 -9.84 8.93
N ASP A 28 -11.07 -11.03 8.58
CA ASP A 28 -10.32 -11.99 7.76
C ASP A 28 -10.03 -11.42 6.36
N VAL A 29 -11.04 -10.84 5.70
CA VAL A 29 -10.85 -10.17 4.41
C VAL A 29 -9.83 -9.03 4.52
N GLY A 30 -9.94 -8.17 5.54
CA GLY A 30 -9.00 -7.06 5.75
C GLY A 30 -7.58 -7.55 6.03
N PHE A 31 -7.41 -8.60 6.83
CA PHE A 31 -6.11 -9.19 7.11
C PHE A 31 -5.49 -9.80 5.86
N ASN A 32 -6.28 -10.57 5.10
CA ASN A 32 -5.83 -11.22 3.87
C ASN A 32 -5.45 -10.19 2.79
N ASP A 33 -6.18 -9.09 2.67
CA ASP A 33 -5.85 -7.97 1.76
C ASP A 33 -4.48 -7.36 2.11
N VAL A 34 -4.23 -7.10 3.40
CA VAL A 34 -2.95 -6.54 3.86
C VAL A 34 -1.79 -7.51 3.64
N MET A 35 -1.98 -8.80 3.93
CA MET A 35 -0.96 -9.82 3.67
C MET A 35 -0.64 -9.94 2.19
N LEU A 36 -1.67 -9.91 1.33
CA LEU A 36 -1.50 -9.96 -0.12
C LEU A 36 -0.77 -8.72 -0.64
N ASN A 37 -1.14 -7.53 -0.14
CA ASN A 37 -0.46 -6.28 -0.46
C ASN A 37 1.02 -6.31 -0.04
N ALA A 38 1.34 -6.82 1.16
CA ALA A 38 2.71 -7.00 1.63
C ALA A 38 3.51 -7.98 0.76
N PHE A 39 2.88 -9.07 0.33
CA PHE A 39 3.48 -10.03 -0.58
C PHE A 39 3.82 -9.41 -1.94
N PHE A 40 2.87 -8.69 -2.55
CA PHE A 40 3.10 -7.99 -3.81
C PHE A 40 4.16 -6.88 -3.67
N HIS A 41 4.17 -6.15 -2.55
CA HIS A 41 5.22 -5.17 -2.29
C HIS A 41 6.59 -5.83 -2.20
N GLY A 42 6.70 -7.00 -1.56
CA GLY A 42 7.94 -7.81 -1.53
C GLY A 42 8.42 -8.23 -2.91
N ILE A 43 7.52 -8.70 -3.79
CA ILE A 43 7.83 -9.01 -5.19
C ILE A 43 8.34 -7.76 -5.91
N TYR A 44 7.64 -6.64 -5.76
CA TYR A 44 8.01 -5.37 -6.38
C TYR A 44 9.41 -4.91 -5.94
N THR A 45 9.73 -5.00 -4.65
CA THR A 45 11.08 -4.74 -4.13
C THR A 45 12.13 -5.62 -4.79
N GLY A 46 11.84 -6.92 -4.95
CA GLY A 46 12.73 -7.86 -5.62
C GLY A 46 13.00 -7.47 -7.08
N VAL A 47 11.95 -7.10 -7.83
CA VAL A 47 12.06 -6.64 -9.23
C VAL A 47 12.89 -5.36 -9.31
N VAL A 48 12.63 -4.38 -8.45
CA VAL A 48 13.41 -3.14 -8.38
C VAL A 48 14.88 -3.43 -8.08
N ALA A 49 15.17 -4.31 -7.11
CA ALA A 49 16.53 -4.68 -6.74
C ALA A 49 17.28 -5.34 -7.91
N VAL A 50 16.67 -6.31 -8.59
CA VAL A 50 17.26 -6.97 -9.77
C VAL A 50 17.48 -5.97 -10.91
N THR A 51 16.53 -5.06 -11.13
CA THR A 51 16.64 -4.02 -12.16
C THR A 51 17.80 -3.07 -11.86
N LEU A 52 17.89 -2.57 -10.64
CA LEU A 52 18.99 -1.72 -10.19
C LEU A 52 20.34 -2.44 -10.31
N TRP A 53 20.40 -3.72 -9.93
CA TRP A 53 21.59 -4.54 -10.09
C TRP A 53 22.02 -4.68 -11.55
N ALA A 54 21.08 -5.00 -12.44
CA ALA A 54 21.34 -5.14 -13.87
C ALA A 54 21.84 -3.83 -14.49
N VAL A 55 21.25 -2.71 -14.09
CA VAL A 55 21.66 -1.37 -14.53
C VAL A 55 23.05 -1.02 -13.98
N ALA A 56 23.31 -1.25 -12.70
CA ALA A 56 24.61 -0.98 -12.07
C ALA A 56 25.75 -1.86 -12.63
N SER A 57 25.43 -3.10 -13.03
CA SER A 57 26.39 -4.05 -13.61
C SER A 57 26.73 -3.77 -15.08
N ARG A 58 26.06 -2.81 -15.72
CA ARG A 58 26.23 -2.53 -17.14
C ARG A 58 27.50 -1.71 -17.37
N ASN A 59 28.53 -2.36 -17.92
CA ASN A 59 29.79 -1.72 -18.30
C ASN A 59 29.67 -0.99 -19.65
N ASN A 60 29.04 0.19 -19.67
CA ASN A 60 28.89 0.97 -20.92
C ASN A 60 29.17 2.47 -20.69
N TYR A 61 30.31 2.92 -21.22
CA TYR A 61 30.89 4.24 -20.92
C TYR A 61 30.13 5.42 -21.56
N GLN A 62 29.35 5.17 -22.60
CA GLN A 62 28.85 6.21 -23.50
C GLN A 62 27.54 6.89 -23.06
N ASP A 63 26.79 6.33 -22.10
CA ASP A 63 25.44 6.83 -21.75
C ASP A 63 25.18 6.91 -20.23
N HIS A 64 26.21 7.31 -19.48
CA HIS A 64 26.16 7.42 -18.02
C HIS A 64 25.01 8.32 -17.54
N ARG A 65 24.72 9.43 -18.21
CA ARG A 65 23.69 10.39 -17.77
C ARG A 65 22.29 9.80 -17.83
N ARG A 66 21.96 9.05 -18.89
CA ARG A 66 20.65 8.39 -19.04
C ARG A 66 20.46 7.28 -18.03
N LEU A 67 21.51 6.49 -17.79
CA LEU A 67 21.50 5.44 -16.78
C LEU A 67 21.17 5.99 -15.38
N HIS A 68 21.79 7.11 -15.00
CA HIS A 68 21.54 7.75 -13.71
C HIS A 68 20.10 8.29 -13.60
N ILE A 69 19.54 8.85 -14.67
CA ILE A 69 18.15 9.33 -14.69
C ILE A 69 17.17 8.16 -14.50
N LEU A 70 17.38 7.03 -15.18
CA LEU A 70 16.53 5.84 -15.03
C LEU A 70 16.60 5.27 -13.61
N VAL A 71 17.81 5.15 -13.04
CA VAL A 71 17.98 4.72 -11.64
C VAL A 71 17.25 5.65 -10.68
N PHE A 72 17.33 6.97 -10.91
CA PHE A 72 16.66 7.96 -10.08
C PHE A 72 15.13 7.86 -10.17
N ILE A 73 14.57 7.68 -11.37
CA ILE A 73 13.13 7.47 -11.57
C ILE A 73 12.66 6.19 -10.87
N ILE A 74 13.39 5.07 -11.05
CA ILE A 74 13.08 3.79 -10.40
C ILE A 74 13.10 3.93 -8.88
N LEU A 75 14.07 4.65 -8.32
CA LEU A 75 14.16 4.92 -6.88
C LEU A 75 13.00 5.77 -6.38
N ILE A 76 12.63 6.84 -7.09
CA ILE A 76 11.48 7.69 -6.71
C ILE A 76 10.20 6.86 -6.72
N LEU A 77 9.96 6.10 -7.79
CA LEU A 77 8.79 5.22 -7.91
C LEU A 77 8.74 4.19 -6.78
N TYR A 78 9.89 3.60 -6.45
CA TYR A 78 9.98 2.66 -5.35
C TYR A 78 9.66 3.32 -4.00
N ILE A 79 10.26 4.48 -3.70
CA ILE A 79 10.00 5.24 -2.47
C ILE A 79 8.52 5.59 -2.36
N LEU A 80 7.89 6.05 -3.44
CA LEU A 80 6.47 6.42 -3.43
C LEU A 80 5.58 5.21 -3.14
N ALA A 81 5.86 4.07 -3.77
CA ALA A 81 5.18 2.80 -3.48
C ALA A 81 5.37 2.36 -2.01
N THR A 82 6.60 2.45 -1.48
CA THR A 82 6.91 2.07 -0.10
C THR A 82 6.26 2.99 0.92
N ILE A 83 6.14 4.29 0.64
CA ILE A 83 5.40 5.23 1.50
C ILE A 83 3.93 4.80 1.59
N GLY A 84 3.28 4.54 0.46
CA GLY A 84 1.89 4.07 0.43
C GLY A 84 1.71 2.75 1.18
N PHE A 85 2.60 1.78 0.94
CA PHE A 85 2.60 0.51 1.66
C PHE A 85 2.77 0.70 3.17
N ARG A 86 3.68 1.59 3.60
CA ARG A 86 3.92 1.87 5.03
C ARG A 86 2.67 2.37 5.74
N PHE A 87 1.87 3.22 5.11
CA PHE A 87 0.62 3.71 5.72
C PHE A 87 -0.39 2.58 5.92
N VAL A 88 -0.60 1.75 4.89
CA VAL A 88 -1.49 0.58 4.98
C VAL A 88 -1.01 -0.40 6.04
N TRP A 89 0.29 -0.70 6.04
CA TRP A 89 0.90 -1.62 7.00
C TRP A 89 0.81 -1.09 8.44
N ALA A 90 1.12 0.18 8.68
CA ALA A 90 1.05 0.80 10.01
C ALA A 90 -0.39 0.84 10.54
N ALA A 91 -1.36 1.19 9.70
CA ALA A 91 -2.78 1.15 10.07
C ALA A 91 -3.21 -0.28 10.45
N SER A 92 -2.73 -1.28 9.71
CA SER A 92 -3.03 -2.69 9.97
C SER A 92 -2.43 -3.17 11.29
N ILE A 93 -1.17 -2.82 11.58
CA ILE A 93 -0.55 -3.11 12.89
C ILE A 93 -1.36 -2.46 14.01
N LEU A 94 -1.76 -1.20 13.84
CA LEU A 94 -2.58 -0.51 14.83
C LEU A 94 -3.90 -1.26 15.06
N THR A 95 -4.63 -1.59 13.99
CA THR A 95 -5.93 -2.27 14.07
C THR A 95 -5.85 -3.69 14.65
N PHE A 96 -4.87 -4.49 14.25
CA PHE A 96 -4.81 -5.91 14.60
C PHE A 96 -3.94 -6.23 15.81
N ILE A 97 -2.92 -5.41 16.11
CA ILE A 97 -1.95 -5.67 17.19
C ILE A 97 -2.19 -4.72 18.38
N THR A 98 -2.39 -3.42 18.12
CA THR A 98 -2.49 -2.41 19.18
C THR A 98 -3.91 -2.23 19.71
N ASP A 99 -4.89 -2.04 18.83
CA ASP A 99 -6.32 -1.90 19.16
C ASP A 99 -7.03 -3.26 19.26
N GLY A 100 -6.28 -4.35 19.11
CA GLY A 100 -6.74 -5.74 19.12
C GLY A 100 -7.17 -6.28 20.49
N GLU A 101 -7.41 -5.42 21.50
CA GLU A 101 -7.94 -5.86 22.80
C GLU A 101 -9.31 -6.56 22.68
N SER A 102 -10.08 -6.26 21.62
CA SER A 102 -11.28 -7.00 21.25
C SER A 102 -11.48 -7.04 19.73
N PHE A 103 -12.20 -8.05 19.22
CA PHE A 103 -12.57 -8.10 17.80
C PHE A 103 -13.43 -6.90 17.36
N TRP A 104 -14.17 -6.29 18.31
CA TRP A 104 -15.03 -5.15 18.07
C TRP A 104 -14.23 -3.85 17.85
N THR A 105 -13.17 -3.64 18.63
CA THR A 105 -12.27 -2.48 18.47
C THR A 105 -11.48 -2.57 17.17
N ALA A 106 -10.97 -3.76 16.83
CA ALA A 106 -10.33 -4.00 15.54
C ALA A 106 -11.28 -3.73 14.36
N TYR A 107 -12.52 -4.24 14.42
CA TYR A 107 -13.51 -3.98 13.37
C TYR A 107 -13.88 -2.49 13.24
N SER A 108 -14.01 -1.79 14.36
CA SER A 108 -14.37 -0.36 14.37
C SER A 108 -13.25 0.55 13.84
N ALA A 109 -12.00 0.10 13.94
CA ALA A 109 -10.83 0.83 13.47
C ALA A 109 -10.53 0.66 11.97
N ILE A 110 -11.21 -0.28 11.27
CA ILE A 110 -11.05 -0.44 9.82
C ILE A 110 -11.44 0.87 9.11
N PRO A 111 -10.50 1.53 8.40
CA PRO A 111 -10.78 2.80 7.75
C PRO A 111 -11.84 2.61 6.65
N LYS A 112 -12.99 3.25 6.80
CA LYS A 112 -14.14 3.10 5.90
C LYS A 112 -14.00 3.83 4.56
N THR A 113 -13.08 4.79 4.44
CA THR A 113 -13.04 5.67 3.25
C THR A 113 -11.72 6.40 2.98
N SER A 114 -10.77 6.45 3.93
CA SER A 114 -9.58 7.34 3.80
C SER A 114 -8.38 6.72 3.09
N THR A 115 -8.23 5.40 3.10
CA THR A 115 -7.04 4.72 2.53
C THR A 115 -7.11 4.53 1.02
N ILE A 116 -8.32 4.51 0.44
CA ILE A 116 -8.54 4.31 -1.00
C ILE A 116 -8.07 5.54 -1.80
N LEU A 117 -8.32 6.74 -1.28
CA LEU A 117 -7.95 7.99 -1.98
C LEU A 117 -6.43 8.17 -2.04
N GLU A 118 -5.73 7.89 -0.94
CA GLU A 118 -4.27 7.97 -0.87
C GLU A 118 -3.59 6.93 -1.77
N GLN A 119 -4.12 5.70 -1.80
CA GLN A 119 -3.65 4.67 -2.73
C GLN A 119 -3.92 5.05 -4.19
N GLY A 120 -5.07 5.66 -4.47
CA GLY A 120 -5.41 6.15 -5.81
C GLY A 120 -4.43 7.20 -6.32
N ILE A 121 -4.08 8.19 -5.49
CA ILE A 121 -3.11 9.23 -5.85
C ILE A 121 -1.72 8.62 -6.13
N ASN A 122 -1.28 7.68 -5.29
CA ASN A 122 0.01 7.01 -5.47
C ASN A 122 0.05 6.17 -6.76
N GLY A 123 -1.04 5.47 -7.07
CA GLY A 123 -1.19 4.72 -8.31
C GLY A 123 -1.17 5.63 -9.55
N ILE A 124 -1.87 6.76 -9.52
CA ILE A 124 -1.90 7.72 -10.63
C ILE A 124 -0.50 8.32 -10.87
N LEU A 125 0.20 8.74 -9.81
CA LEU A 125 1.57 9.26 -9.95
C LEU A 125 2.52 8.20 -10.53
N SER A 126 2.40 6.95 -10.08
CA SER A 126 3.22 5.85 -10.57
C SER A 126 2.95 5.53 -12.04
N MET A 127 1.68 5.53 -12.46
CA MET A 127 1.27 5.34 -13.85
C MET A 127 1.80 6.45 -14.76
N VAL A 128 1.63 7.72 -14.37
CA VAL A 128 2.11 8.87 -15.16
C VAL A 128 3.63 8.82 -15.35
N LEU A 129 4.37 8.46 -14.30
CA LEU A 129 5.83 8.33 -14.37
C LEU A 129 6.27 7.14 -15.24
N ALA A 130 5.56 6.01 -15.17
CA ALA A 130 5.82 4.86 -16.01
C ALA A 130 5.57 5.19 -17.50
N ASP A 131 4.43 5.82 -17.82
CA ASP A 131 4.08 6.22 -19.18
C ASP A 131 5.05 7.27 -19.74
N ALA A 132 5.47 8.24 -18.91
CA ALA A 132 6.48 9.22 -19.31
C ALA A 132 7.83 8.57 -19.64
N THR A 133 8.22 7.53 -18.89
CA THR A 133 9.45 6.77 -19.15
C THR A 133 9.37 5.99 -20.45
N LEU A 134 8.23 5.32 -20.71
CA LEU A 134 8.00 4.59 -21.96
C LEU A 134 7.96 5.53 -23.17
N ALA A 135 7.29 6.68 -23.06
CA ALA A 135 7.25 7.69 -24.12
C ALA A 135 8.64 8.26 -24.42
N TRP A 136 9.45 8.49 -23.39
CA TRP A 136 10.83 8.96 -23.53
C TRP A 136 11.70 7.94 -24.28
N ASP A 137 11.61 6.66 -23.92
CA ASP A 137 12.34 5.59 -24.62
C ASP A 137 11.87 5.42 -26.07
N LEU A 138 10.58 5.59 -26.35
CA LEU A 138 10.02 5.52 -27.71
C LEU A 138 10.56 6.66 -28.61
N ILE A 139 10.53 7.89 -28.11
CA ILE A 139 11.02 9.08 -28.84
C ILE A 139 12.50 8.92 -29.19
N PHE A 140 13.31 8.39 -28.27
CA PHE A 140 14.72 8.16 -28.52
C PHE A 140 14.96 7.10 -29.60
N VAL A 141 14.21 5.98 -29.57
CA VAL A 141 14.31 4.92 -30.58
C VAL A 141 13.97 5.44 -31.98
N PHE A 142 12.91 6.25 -32.10
CA PHE A 142 12.53 6.84 -33.40
C PHE A 142 13.45 7.96 -33.87
N ALA A 143 14.11 8.69 -32.96
CA ALA A 143 15.08 9.72 -33.33
C ALA A 143 16.43 9.18 -33.84
N LEU A 144 16.66 7.86 -33.73
CA LEU A 144 17.90 7.18 -34.11
C LEU A 144 17.80 6.34 -35.41
N VAL A 145 16.63 6.34 -36.05
CA VAL A 145 16.32 5.70 -37.36
C VAL A 145 16.20 6.78 -38.44
#